data_AF-A0A914Z4C6-F1
#
_entry.id   AF-A0A914Z4C6-F1
#
_cell.length_a   1.000
_cell.length_b   1.000
_cell.length_c   1.000
_cell.angle_alpha   90.00
_cell.angle_beta   90.00
_cell.angle_gamma   90.00
#
_symmetry.space_group_name_H-M   'P 1'
#
loop_
_entity.id
_entity.type
_entity.pdbx_description
1 polymer ?
#
loop_
_entity_poly.entity_id
_entity_poly.type
_entity_poly.pdbx_seq_one_letter_code
_entity_poly.pdbx_strand_id
1 'polypeptide(L)'
;MDIHHLINEDLFEPLVKYPHEQRKVDVAHAPKRAVPLDNDGKKLAVRNILRYVPTKHHNVLAKEFADELKTYGHIYAFRFMPKFNLNAIPIDEIPAKSQQAAAIILMILNNLDPAVAQFPQELVTYGGNGQVFSNWLQFRFVIKYLAEMTGEQTLSLYSGHPLGLFPSHEHAPRVVITNGMMIPNYSTKEYYDKFFALGVTQYGQMTAGSYCYIGPQGIVHGTTITVMNAGRKYLSTDSLAGKVFLTSGLGGMSGAQAKAAVISGCVGVIAEVSFFFVKNIY
;
A
#
# COMPACT_ATOMS: atom_id res chain seq x y z
N MET A 1 -18.89 -6.08 -1.14
CA MET A 1 -18.32 -5.02 -2.00
C MET A 1 -18.91 -5.18 -3.38
N ASP A 2 -19.37 -4.11 -4.05
CA ASP A 2 -19.80 -4.20 -5.46
C ASP A 2 -18.59 -4.01 -6.39
N ILE A 3 -17.94 -5.12 -6.74
CA ILE A 3 -16.77 -5.15 -7.61
C ILE A 3 -17.09 -4.73 -9.05
N HIS A 4 -18.32 -4.99 -9.51
CA HIS A 4 -18.77 -4.58 -10.84
C HIS A 4 -18.85 -3.05 -10.93
N HIS A 5 -19.38 -2.39 -9.90
CA HIS A 5 -19.37 -0.94 -9.82
C HIS A 5 -17.95 -0.40 -9.74
N LEU A 6 -17.07 -0.99 -8.93
CA LEU A 6 -15.67 -0.54 -8.81
C LEU A 6 -14.94 -0.48 -10.17
N ILE A 7 -15.19 -1.48 -11.03
CA ILE A 7 -14.53 -1.64 -12.34
C ILE A 7 -15.18 -0.75 -13.42
N ASN A 8 -16.50 -0.62 -13.42
CA ASN A 8 -17.25 -0.02 -14.53
C ASN A 8 -17.76 1.40 -14.27
N GLU A 9 -17.63 1.93 -13.05
CA GLU A 9 -18.06 3.29 -12.72
C GLU A 9 -17.30 4.34 -13.56
N ASP A 10 -18.05 5.22 -14.23
CA ASP A 10 -17.49 6.43 -14.81
C ASP A 10 -17.16 7.42 -13.69
N LEU A 11 -15.87 7.70 -13.53
CA LEU A 11 -15.36 8.56 -12.47
C LEU A 11 -15.61 10.05 -12.71
N PHE A 12 -15.93 10.41 -13.95
CA PHE A 12 -15.91 11.78 -14.43
C PHE A 12 -17.31 12.27 -14.88
N GLU A 13 -18.21 11.37 -15.30
CA GLU A 13 -19.56 11.72 -15.76
C GLU A 13 -20.71 11.07 -14.95
N PRO A 14 -21.34 11.81 -14.02
CA PRO A 14 -20.88 13.08 -13.44
C PRO A 14 -19.69 12.87 -12.51
N LEU A 15 -18.91 13.92 -12.28
CA LEU A 15 -17.74 13.85 -11.38
C LEU A 15 -18.16 13.32 -10.01
N VAL A 16 -17.56 12.21 -9.60
CA VAL A 16 -17.90 11.53 -8.33
C VAL A 16 -17.77 12.50 -7.16
N LYS A 17 -18.73 12.45 -6.22
CA LYS A 17 -18.77 13.35 -5.06
C LYS A 17 -17.59 13.07 -4.12
N TYR A 18 -17.04 14.12 -3.51
CA TYR A 18 -15.98 13.98 -2.51
C TYR A 18 -16.49 13.14 -1.31
N PRO A 19 -15.72 12.14 -0.84
CA PRO A 19 -16.20 11.15 0.13
C PRO A 19 -16.07 11.63 1.57
N HIS A 20 -16.75 12.73 1.92
CA HIS A 20 -16.68 13.34 3.26
C HIS A 20 -16.96 12.36 4.39
N GLU A 21 -17.99 11.52 4.27
CA GLU A 21 -18.38 10.59 5.33
C GLU A 21 -17.38 9.43 5.48
N GLN A 22 -16.77 8.97 4.39
CA GLN A 22 -15.75 7.91 4.47
C GLN A 22 -14.45 8.39 5.08
N ARG A 23 -14.08 9.65 4.81
CA ARG A 23 -12.93 10.31 5.45
C ARG A 23 -13.12 10.50 6.95
N LYS A 24 -14.34 10.42 7.47
CA LYS A 24 -14.65 10.53 8.92
C LYS A 24 -14.65 9.18 9.65
N VAL A 25 -14.56 8.06 8.93
CA VAL A 25 -14.51 6.73 9.55
C VAL A 25 -13.26 6.65 10.43
N ASP A 26 -13.41 6.10 11.63
CA ASP A 26 -12.33 5.95 12.60
C ASP A 26 -11.36 4.83 12.15
N VAL A 27 -10.41 5.21 11.30
CA VAL A 27 -9.27 4.39 10.88
C VAL A 27 -7.98 5.15 11.11
N ALA A 28 -6.87 4.41 11.25
CA ALA A 28 -5.58 5.03 11.32
C ALA A 28 -5.26 5.76 10.00
N HIS A 29 -4.74 6.98 10.11
CA HIS A 29 -4.32 7.81 8.99
C HIS A 29 -2.82 8.02 8.97
N ALA A 30 -2.26 8.10 7.76
CA ALA A 30 -0.83 8.40 7.61
C ALA A 30 -0.50 9.79 8.16
N PRO A 31 0.67 9.97 8.81
CA PRO A 31 1.10 11.28 9.23
C PRO A 31 1.34 12.19 8.02
N LYS A 32 1.21 13.51 8.25
CA LYS A 32 1.51 14.51 7.22
C LYS A 32 2.93 14.30 6.66
N ARG A 33 3.04 14.26 5.33
CA ARG A 33 4.30 14.05 4.63
C ARG A 33 5.09 15.35 4.49
N ALA A 34 6.41 15.23 4.43
CA ALA A 34 7.27 16.35 4.10
C ALA A 34 7.04 16.77 2.64
N VAL A 35 6.96 18.09 2.40
CA VAL A 35 6.80 18.65 1.05
C VAL A 35 7.95 19.61 0.77
N PRO A 36 9.13 19.09 0.40
CA PRO A 36 10.30 19.92 0.05
C PRO A 36 10.15 20.48 -1.37
N LEU A 37 9.03 21.17 -1.64
CA LEU A 37 8.71 21.78 -2.92
C LEU A 37 8.55 23.29 -2.76
N ASP A 38 9.16 24.03 -3.67
CA ASP A 38 8.86 25.44 -3.89
C ASP A 38 7.49 25.62 -4.58
N ASN A 39 7.13 26.86 -4.89
CA ASN A 39 5.82 27.16 -5.48
C ASN A 39 5.65 26.53 -6.87
N ASP A 40 6.71 26.45 -7.67
CA ASP A 40 6.64 25.86 -9.00
C ASP A 40 6.61 24.33 -8.95
N GLY A 41 7.32 23.72 -8.00
CA GLY A 41 7.21 22.30 -7.66
C GLY A 41 5.80 21.93 -7.19
N LYS A 42 5.15 22.75 -6.36
CA LYS A 42 3.74 22.52 -5.96
C LYS A 42 2.79 22.61 -7.14
N LYS A 43 2.96 23.60 -8.03
CA LYS A 43 2.17 23.67 -9.28
C LYS A 43 2.42 22.45 -10.16
N LEU A 44 3.67 21.97 -10.25
CA LEU A 44 4.03 20.78 -11.00
C LEU A 44 3.39 19.51 -10.42
N ALA A 45 3.38 19.35 -9.09
CA ALA A 45 2.68 18.24 -8.43
C ALA A 45 1.18 18.20 -8.81
N VAL A 46 0.50 19.35 -8.77
CA VAL A 46 -0.90 19.46 -9.18
C VAL A 46 -1.08 19.16 -10.67
N ARG A 47 -0.20 19.67 -11.54
CA ARG A 47 -0.22 19.33 -12.98
C ARG A 47 -0.02 17.83 -13.22
N ASN A 48 0.87 17.19 -12.46
CA ASN A 48 1.19 15.78 -12.62
C ASN A 48 -0.01 14.87 -12.34
N ILE A 49 -0.82 15.16 -11.31
CA ILE A 49 -2.04 14.40 -11.02
C ILE A 49 -3.19 14.74 -11.98
N LEU A 50 -3.26 15.97 -12.49
CA LEU A 50 -4.29 16.36 -13.46
C LEU A 50 -4.16 15.63 -14.81
N ARG A 51 -3.01 15.01 -15.11
CA ARG A 51 -2.82 14.15 -16.30
C ARG A 51 -3.79 12.96 -16.35
N TYR A 52 -4.31 12.53 -15.20
CA TYR A 52 -5.25 11.40 -15.08
C TYR A 52 -6.71 11.81 -15.30
N VAL A 53 -6.99 13.11 -15.50
CA VAL A 53 -8.33 13.68 -15.39
C VAL A 53 -8.68 14.46 -16.66
N PRO A 54 -9.92 14.36 -17.19
CA PRO A 54 -10.38 15.21 -18.29
C PRO A 54 -10.28 16.71 -17.97
N THR A 55 -9.87 17.51 -18.96
CA THR A 55 -9.58 18.95 -18.81
C THR A 55 -10.75 19.77 -18.26
N LYS A 56 -11.99 19.39 -18.57
CA LYS A 56 -13.20 20.06 -18.06
C LYS A 56 -13.32 20.08 -16.53
N HIS A 57 -12.71 19.12 -15.83
CA HIS A 57 -12.71 19.08 -14.36
C HIS A 57 -11.50 19.75 -13.72
N HIS A 58 -10.51 20.21 -14.50
CA HIS A 58 -9.25 20.74 -13.98
C HIS A 58 -9.45 21.95 -13.07
N ASN A 59 -10.39 22.85 -13.37
CA ASN A 59 -10.63 24.03 -12.52
C ASN A 59 -11.06 23.66 -11.08
N VAL A 60 -11.86 22.60 -10.94
CA VAL A 60 -12.32 22.11 -9.63
C VAL A 60 -11.20 21.33 -8.96
N LEU A 61 -10.64 20.34 -9.67
CA LEU A 61 -9.70 19.38 -9.09
C LEU A 61 -8.32 19.97 -8.83
N ALA A 62 -7.89 20.99 -9.57
CA ALA A 62 -6.63 21.68 -9.28
C ALA A 62 -6.62 22.29 -7.87
N LYS A 63 -7.76 22.89 -7.45
CA LYS A 63 -7.91 23.49 -6.11
C LYS A 63 -7.91 22.40 -5.05
N GLU A 64 -8.71 21.36 -5.25
CA GLU A 64 -8.80 20.21 -4.35
C GLU A 64 -7.44 19.53 -4.15
N PHE A 65 -6.71 19.26 -5.23
CA PHE A 65 -5.40 18.63 -5.16
C PHE A 65 -4.34 19.54 -4.52
N ALA A 66 -4.41 20.86 -4.75
CA ALA A 66 -3.54 21.80 -4.03
C ALA A 66 -3.81 21.80 -2.52
N ASP A 67 -5.09 21.71 -2.12
CA ASP A 67 -5.50 21.63 -0.72
C ASP A 67 -5.08 20.31 -0.08
N GLU A 68 -5.18 19.17 -0.79
CA GLU A 68 -4.65 17.89 -0.32
C GLU A 68 -3.13 17.95 -0.10
N LEU A 69 -2.38 18.49 -1.07
CA LEU A 69 -0.93 18.63 -0.95
C LEU A 69 -0.55 19.49 0.27
N LYS A 70 -1.28 20.58 0.53
CA LYS A 70 -1.07 21.45 1.68
C LYS A 70 -1.39 20.74 3.00
N THR A 71 -2.49 20.00 3.04
CA THR A 71 -3.04 19.39 4.25
C THR A 71 -2.25 18.16 4.65
N TYR A 72 -2.08 17.21 3.73
CA TYR A 72 -1.53 15.88 3.99
C TYR A 72 -0.08 15.72 3.56
N GLY A 73 0.45 16.70 2.81
CA GLY A 73 1.79 16.62 2.25
C GLY A 73 1.89 15.75 1.00
N HIS A 74 0.76 15.30 0.46
CA HIS A 74 0.67 14.47 -0.73
C HIS A 74 -0.72 14.60 -1.36
N ILE A 75 -0.83 14.28 -2.64
CA ILE A 75 -2.12 14.26 -3.37
C ILE A 75 -2.56 12.80 -3.50
N TYR A 76 -3.46 12.36 -2.62
CA TYR A 76 -4.02 11.00 -2.66
C TYR A 76 -5.21 10.90 -3.62
N ALA A 77 -5.76 12.04 -4.03
CA ALA A 77 -6.95 12.16 -4.86
C ALA A 77 -8.15 11.46 -4.21
N PHE A 78 -8.42 11.78 -2.93
CA PHE A 78 -9.40 11.07 -2.10
C PHE A 78 -10.79 11.00 -2.72
N ARG A 79 -11.17 11.98 -3.55
CA ARG A 79 -12.41 11.95 -4.33
C ARG A 79 -12.66 10.64 -5.06
N PHE A 80 -11.61 9.98 -5.54
CA PHE A 80 -11.69 8.77 -6.35
C PHE A 80 -11.57 7.48 -5.53
N MET A 81 -11.45 7.59 -4.21
CA MET A 81 -11.52 6.45 -3.29
C MET A 81 -12.89 5.78 -3.44
N PRO A 82 -12.94 4.45 -3.65
CA PRO A 82 -14.19 3.73 -3.82
C PRO A 82 -15.00 3.68 -2.52
N LYS A 83 -16.33 3.60 -2.66
CA LYS A 83 -17.25 3.80 -1.54
C LYS A 83 -17.44 2.61 -0.57
N PHE A 84 -16.52 1.68 -0.51
CA PHE A 84 -16.74 0.41 0.19
C PHE A 84 -15.50 -0.02 1.00
N ASN A 85 -15.72 -0.89 1.99
CA ASN A 85 -14.63 -1.62 2.63
C ASN A 85 -13.99 -2.50 1.58
N LEU A 86 -12.77 -2.13 1.16
CA LEU A 86 -11.94 -2.97 0.33
C LEU A 86 -11.60 -4.22 1.13
N ASN A 87 -11.83 -5.38 0.54
CA ASN A 87 -11.43 -6.66 1.07
C ASN A 87 -11.28 -7.63 -0.09
N ALA A 88 -10.46 -8.68 0.09
CA ALA A 88 -10.42 -9.75 -0.88
C ALA A 88 -11.78 -10.45 -0.96
N ILE A 89 -12.22 -10.73 -2.18
CA ILE A 89 -13.45 -11.49 -2.48
C ILE A 89 -13.07 -12.77 -3.26
N PRO A 90 -13.96 -13.76 -3.34
CA PRO A 90 -13.74 -14.95 -4.17
C PRO A 90 -13.36 -14.56 -5.61
N ILE A 91 -12.36 -15.27 -6.16
CA ILE A 91 -11.75 -14.92 -7.46
C ILE A 91 -12.76 -14.99 -8.62
N ASP A 92 -13.74 -15.90 -8.51
CA ASP A 92 -14.83 -16.12 -9.44
C ASP A 92 -15.88 -14.99 -9.46
N GLU A 93 -15.93 -14.17 -8.41
CA GLU A 93 -16.76 -12.97 -8.36
C GLU A 93 -16.11 -11.75 -9.04
N ILE A 94 -14.81 -11.80 -9.35
CA ILE A 94 -14.08 -10.68 -9.96
C ILE A 94 -14.27 -10.70 -11.48
N PRO A 95 -14.93 -9.70 -12.09
CA PRO A 95 -15.25 -9.69 -13.51
C PRO A 95 -14.05 -9.26 -14.35
N ALA A 96 -13.02 -10.10 -14.41
CA ALA A 96 -11.85 -9.92 -15.27
C ALA A 96 -11.85 -10.92 -16.43
N LYS A 97 -11.34 -10.51 -17.61
CA LYS A 97 -11.21 -11.41 -18.76
C LYS A 97 -10.13 -12.48 -18.57
N SER A 98 -9.15 -12.22 -17.71
CA SER A 98 -8.07 -13.15 -17.38
C SER A 98 -8.13 -13.53 -15.90
N GLN A 99 -8.16 -14.83 -15.60
CA GLN A 99 -8.17 -15.33 -14.22
C GLN A 99 -6.90 -14.92 -13.45
N GLN A 100 -5.75 -14.85 -14.12
CA GLN A 100 -4.52 -14.35 -13.52
C GLN A 100 -4.64 -12.87 -13.11
N ALA A 101 -5.32 -12.06 -13.92
CA ALA A 101 -5.57 -10.66 -13.59
C ALA A 101 -6.58 -10.51 -12.44
N ALA A 102 -7.62 -11.36 -12.40
CA ALA A 102 -8.54 -11.46 -11.26
C ALA A 102 -7.80 -11.76 -9.95
N ALA A 103 -6.85 -12.71 -9.97
CA ALA A 103 -6.02 -13.01 -8.81
C ALA A 103 -5.21 -11.80 -8.35
N ILE A 104 -4.68 -11.00 -9.27
CA ILE A 104 -3.93 -9.78 -8.92
C ILE A 104 -4.86 -8.72 -8.30
N ILE A 105 -6.08 -8.55 -8.84
CA ILE A 105 -7.10 -7.67 -8.24
C ILE A 105 -7.39 -8.10 -6.80
N LEU A 106 -7.65 -9.40 -6.57
CA LEU A 106 -7.87 -9.95 -5.23
C LEU A 106 -6.74 -9.55 -4.27
N MET A 107 -5.50 -9.71 -4.71
CA MET A 107 -4.34 -9.41 -3.86
C MET A 107 -4.16 -7.90 -3.61
N ILE A 108 -4.47 -7.04 -4.58
CA ILE A 108 -4.49 -5.58 -4.40
C ILE A 108 -5.54 -5.21 -3.34
N LEU A 109 -6.73 -5.78 -3.42
CA LEU A 109 -7.82 -5.53 -2.46
C LEU A 109 -7.43 -5.95 -1.05
N ASN A 110 -6.80 -7.12 -0.90
CA ASN A 110 -6.27 -7.59 0.38
C ASN A 110 -5.20 -6.62 0.96
N ASN A 111 -4.29 -6.12 0.13
CA ASN A 111 -3.27 -5.16 0.58
C ASN A 111 -3.84 -3.82 1.06
N LEU A 112 -5.08 -3.48 0.67
CA LEU A 112 -5.80 -2.27 1.05
C LEU A 112 -6.97 -2.53 2.01
N ASP A 113 -7.12 -3.77 2.48
CA ASP A 113 -8.14 -4.13 3.44
C ASP A 113 -7.89 -3.39 4.77
N PRO A 114 -8.88 -2.68 5.36
CA PRO A 114 -8.71 -2.02 6.66
C PRO A 114 -8.25 -2.93 7.80
N ALA A 115 -8.48 -4.24 7.71
CA ALA A 115 -7.98 -5.23 8.67
C ALA A 115 -6.51 -5.62 8.44
N VAL A 116 -5.94 -5.25 7.29
CA VAL A 116 -4.58 -5.63 6.86
C VAL A 116 -3.66 -4.40 6.76
N ALA A 117 -4.15 -3.32 6.14
CA ALA A 117 -3.38 -2.13 5.82
C ALA A 117 -3.24 -1.20 7.03
N GLN A 118 -2.04 -0.65 7.22
CA GLN A 118 -1.74 0.29 8.29
C GLN A 118 -2.48 1.63 8.14
N PHE A 119 -2.51 2.21 6.93
CA PHE A 119 -3.26 3.43 6.62
C PHE A 119 -4.04 3.22 5.31
N PRO A 120 -5.20 2.54 5.36
CA PRO A 120 -5.90 2.06 4.17
C PRO A 120 -6.32 3.19 3.23
N GLN A 121 -6.76 4.34 3.77
CA GLN A 121 -7.21 5.47 2.95
C GLN A 121 -6.06 6.20 2.25
N GLU A 122 -4.84 6.14 2.79
CA GLU A 122 -3.63 6.69 2.17
C GLU A 122 -2.84 5.64 1.36
N LEU A 123 -3.47 4.49 1.10
CA LEU A 123 -2.95 3.36 0.32
C LEU A 123 -1.65 2.76 0.89
N VAL A 124 -1.43 2.90 2.20
CA VAL A 124 -0.24 2.37 2.90
C VAL A 124 -0.57 1.05 3.56
N THR A 125 0.09 -0.03 3.13
CA THR A 125 -0.09 -1.35 3.73
C THR A 125 0.71 -1.50 5.02
N TYR A 126 1.99 -1.13 5.04
CA TYR A 126 2.83 -1.19 6.25
C TYR A 126 4.10 -0.34 6.15
N GLY A 127 4.88 -0.31 7.24
CA GLY A 127 6.17 0.38 7.28
C GLY A 127 6.05 1.90 7.31
N GLY A 128 4.87 2.44 7.62
CA GLY A 128 4.59 3.88 7.72
C GLY A 128 4.43 4.60 6.37
N ASN A 129 5.06 4.12 5.30
CA ASN A 129 4.95 4.67 3.94
C ASN A 129 5.03 3.62 2.82
N GLY A 130 5.00 2.33 3.12
CA GLY A 130 4.96 1.26 2.11
C GLY A 130 3.60 1.23 1.42
N GLN A 131 3.52 1.76 0.20
CA GLN A 131 2.28 1.99 -0.52
C GLN A 131 2.01 0.96 -1.62
N VAL A 132 0.71 0.73 -1.84
CA VAL A 132 0.19 -0.02 -2.99
C VAL A 132 0.21 0.87 -4.24
N PHE A 133 -0.37 2.06 -4.13
CA PHE A 133 -0.37 3.10 -5.17
C PHE A 133 -0.16 4.48 -4.55
N SER A 134 0.31 5.43 -5.36
CA SER A 134 0.58 6.80 -4.90
C SER A 134 -0.73 7.57 -4.67
N ASN A 135 -1.79 7.23 -5.40
CA ASN A 135 -3.10 7.89 -5.30
C ASN A 135 -4.23 6.97 -5.78
N TRP A 136 -5.47 7.35 -5.47
CA TRP A 136 -6.67 6.57 -5.81
C TRP A 136 -6.99 6.52 -7.30
N LEU A 137 -6.56 7.50 -8.09
CA LEU A 137 -6.71 7.46 -9.56
C LEU A 137 -5.88 6.31 -10.15
N GLN A 138 -4.64 6.14 -9.71
CA GLN A 138 -3.81 5.00 -10.12
C GLN A 138 -4.47 3.67 -9.76
N PHE A 139 -4.97 3.53 -8.53
CA PHE A 139 -5.74 2.35 -8.13
C PHE A 139 -6.90 2.07 -9.10
N ARG A 140 -7.74 3.07 -9.38
CA ARG A 140 -8.90 2.92 -10.28
C ARG A 140 -8.49 2.46 -11.68
N PHE A 141 -7.47 3.09 -12.28
CA PHE A 141 -6.99 2.71 -13.60
C PHE A 141 -6.37 1.32 -13.62
N VAL A 142 -5.61 0.92 -12.59
CA VAL A 142 -5.03 -0.41 -12.50
C VAL A 142 -6.12 -1.49 -12.38
N ILE A 143 -7.13 -1.29 -11.53
CA ILE A 143 -8.26 -2.21 -11.43
C ILE A 143 -8.99 -2.35 -12.77
N LYS A 144 -9.23 -1.23 -13.47
CA LYS A 144 -9.84 -1.24 -14.81
C LYS A 144 -8.99 -2.01 -15.83
N TYR A 145 -7.69 -1.73 -15.91
CA TYR A 145 -6.79 -2.41 -16.85
C TYR A 145 -6.68 -3.91 -16.56
N LEU A 146 -6.60 -4.30 -15.29
CA LEU A 146 -6.57 -5.72 -14.90
C LEU A 146 -7.90 -6.44 -15.25
N ALA A 147 -9.04 -5.77 -15.08
CA ALA A 147 -10.33 -6.35 -15.46
C ALA A 147 -10.45 -6.54 -16.99
N GLU A 148 -9.95 -5.58 -17.77
CA GLU A 148 -10.12 -5.55 -19.23
C GLU A 148 -9.04 -6.33 -20.01
N MET A 149 -7.87 -6.57 -19.42
CA MET A 149 -6.73 -7.20 -20.10
C MET A 149 -6.96 -8.67 -20.45
N THR A 150 -6.36 -9.09 -21.55
CA THR A 150 -6.35 -10.49 -22.00
C THR A 150 -5.16 -11.27 -21.41
N GLY A 151 -5.12 -12.58 -21.67
CA GLY A 151 -3.96 -13.42 -21.37
C GLY A 151 -2.71 -13.10 -22.18
N GLU A 152 -2.78 -12.27 -23.21
CA GLU A 152 -1.67 -11.94 -24.11
C GLU A 152 -1.17 -10.51 -23.92
N GLN A 153 -1.44 -9.92 -22.77
CA GLN A 153 -1.00 -8.57 -22.42
C GLN A 153 -0.24 -8.54 -21.11
N THR A 154 0.57 -7.49 -20.95
CA THR A 154 1.29 -7.16 -19.72
C THR A 154 1.03 -5.70 -19.36
N LEU A 155 0.57 -5.46 -18.14
CA LEU A 155 0.45 -4.12 -17.54
C LEU A 155 1.80 -3.68 -16.98
N SER A 156 2.33 -2.56 -17.46
CA SER A 156 3.57 -1.99 -16.94
C SER A 156 3.30 -0.91 -15.89
N LEU A 157 3.80 -1.11 -14.67
CA LEU A 157 3.62 -0.19 -13.54
C LEU A 157 4.92 0.53 -13.17
N TYR A 158 4.85 1.86 -13.21
CA TYR A 158 5.93 2.79 -12.90
C TYR A 158 5.66 3.45 -11.54
N SER A 159 6.11 2.82 -10.46
CA SER A 159 5.90 3.30 -9.08
C SER A 159 4.45 3.65 -8.80
N GLY A 160 3.55 2.71 -9.11
CA GLY A 160 2.10 2.86 -9.00
C GLY A 160 1.41 3.42 -10.25
N HIS A 161 2.11 4.19 -11.11
CA HIS A 161 1.52 4.71 -12.35
C HIS A 161 1.29 3.58 -13.37
N PRO A 162 0.04 3.35 -13.84
CA PRO A 162 -0.22 2.44 -14.94
C PRO A 162 0.12 3.08 -16.28
N LEU A 163 1.30 2.75 -16.79
CA LEU A 163 1.75 3.23 -18.10
C LEU A 163 0.83 2.73 -19.22
N GLY A 164 0.39 1.48 -19.12
CA GLY A 164 -0.57 0.89 -20.05
C GLY A 164 -0.42 -0.61 -20.20
N LEU A 165 -1.32 -1.19 -20.99
CA LEU A 165 -1.29 -2.58 -21.42
C LEU A 165 -0.50 -2.69 -22.73
N PHE A 166 0.50 -3.57 -22.74
CA PHE A 166 1.33 -3.85 -23.91
C PHE A 166 1.15 -5.30 -24.36
N PRO A 167 1.16 -5.59 -25.67
CA PRO A 167 1.15 -6.97 -26.17
C PRO A 167 2.32 -7.79 -25.60
N SER A 168 2.03 -9.03 -25.23
CA SER A 168 3.01 -10.02 -24.77
C SER A 168 2.57 -11.42 -25.21
N HIS A 169 2.61 -12.42 -24.33
CA HIS A 169 2.18 -13.79 -24.63
C HIS A 169 1.64 -14.46 -23.35
N GLU A 170 0.93 -15.58 -23.47
CA GLU A 170 0.24 -16.24 -22.36
C GLU A 170 1.15 -16.56 -21.17
N HIS A 171 2.39 -16.97 -21.42
CA HIS A 171 3.39 -17.27 -20.39
C HIS A 171 4.14 -16.04 -19.82
N ALA A 172 3.88 -14.83 -20.32
CA ALA A 172 4.48 -13.62 -19.79
C ALA A 172 3.83 -13.20 -18.46
N PRO A 173 4.50 -12.41 -17.61
CA PRO A 173 3.86 -11.80 -16.45
C PRO A 173 2.68 -10.92 -16.87
N ARG A 174 1.54 -11.01 -16.18
CA ARG A 174 0.41 -10.08 -16.39
C ARG A 174 0.73 -8.67 -15.94
N VAL A 175 1.64 -8.52 -14.98
CA VAL A 175 2.07 -7.21 -14.47
C VAL A 175 3.58 -7.21 -14.27
N VAL A 176 4.25 -6.13 -14.68
CA VAL A 176 5.63 -5.82 -14.33
C VAL A 176 5.61 -4.57 -13.46
N ILE A 177 6.18 -4.68 -12.24
CA ILE A 177 6.09 -3.63 -11.23
C ILE A 177 7.48 -3.11 -10.91
N THR A 178 7.63 -1.78 -10.98
CA THR A 178 8.77 -1.07 -10.40
C THR A 178 8.26 -0.13 -9.33
N ASN A 179 8.95 -0.02 -8.19
CA ASN A 179 8.62 0.91 -7.12
C ASN A 179 9.90 1.57 -6.61
N GLY A 180 9.97 2.91 -6.64
CA GLY A 180 11.10 3.63 -6.06
C GLY A 180 12.41 3.46 -6.83
N MET A 181 12.37 3.00 -8.08
CA MET A 181 13.58 2.87 -8.90
C MET A 181 14.14 4.26 -9.24
N MET A 182 15.39 4.48 -8.87
CA MET A 182 16.06 5.78 -8.97
C MET A 182 17.44 5.63 -9.59
N ILE A 183 17.91 6.68 -10.27
CA ILE A 183 19.34 6.82 -10.58
C ILE A 183 20.09 6.90 -9.23
N PRO A 184 21.15 6.10 -9.00
CA PRO A 184 21.75 5.95 -7.68
C PRO A 184 22.13 7.26 -6.98
N ASN A 185 22.69 8.23 -7.72
CA ASN A 185 23.08 9.55 -7.19
C ASN A 185 21.90 10.38 -6.66
N TYR A 186 20.66 10.00 -6.96
CA TYR A 186 19.43 10.66 -6.53
C TYR A 186 18.55 9.78 -5.62
N SER A 187 19.09 8.65 -5.14
CA SER A 187 18.37 7.71 -4.28
C SER A 187 18.52 8.05 -2.79
N THR A 188 18.25 9.30 -2.41
CA THR A 188 18.26 9.76 -1.01
C THR A 188 16.84 9.97 -0.47
N LYS A 189 16.69 10.01 0.86
CA LYS A 189 15.39 10.28 1.49
C LYS A 189 14.79 11.63 1.06
N GLU A 190 15.63 12.68 0.98
CA GLU A 190 15.19 14.02 0.58
C GLU A 190 14.62 14.02 -0.85
N TYR A 191 15.33 13.36 -1.79
CA TYR A 191 14.84 13.21 -3.14
C TYR A 191 13.57 12.36 -3.20
N TYR A 192 13.48 11.28 -2.40
CA TYR A 192 12.24 10.52 -2.27
C TYR A 192 11.08 11.41 -1.82
N ASP A 193 11.22 12.19 -0.74
CA ASP A 193 10.14 13.05 -0.23
C ASP A 193 9.70 14.06 -1.31
N LYS A 194 10.66 14.65 -2.05
CA LYS A 194 10.40 15.55 -3.18
C LYS A 194 9.63 14.86 -4.30
N PHE A 195 10.10 13.70 -4.77
CA PHE A 195 9.53 12.99 -5.90
C PHE A 195 8.20 12.30 -5.57
N PHE A 196 8.02 11.89 -4.32
CA PHE A 196 6.76 11.41 -3.81
C PHE A 196 5.69 12.50 -3.86
N ALA A 197 5.98 13.68 -3.31
CA ALA A 197 5.07 14.83 -3.35
C ALA A 197 4.76 15.31 -4.78
N LEU A 198 5.70 15.15 -5.73
CA LEU A 198 5.47 15.40 -7.16
C LEU A 198 4.62 14.33 -7.85
N GLY A 199 4.36 13.19 -7.21
CA GLY A 199 3.62 12.06 -7.79
C GLY A 199 4.38 11.32 -8.88
N VAL A 200 5.73 11.26 -8.79
CA VAL A 200 6.59 10.59 -9.79
C VAL A 200 7.30 9.35 -9.25
N THR A 201 7.17 9.05 -7.96
CA THR A 201 7.64 7.80 -7.37
C THR A 201 6.81 7.43 -6.14
N GLN A 202 6.99 6.22 -5.62
CA GLN A 202 6.44 5.75 -4.34
C GLN A 202 7.41 4.75 -3.70
N TYR A 203 7.29 4.56 -2.38
CA TYR A 203 8.00 3.49 -1.70
C TYR A 203 7.07 2.27 -1.58
N GLY A 204 7.41 1.17 -2.27
CA GLY A 204 6.59 -0.03 -2.30
C GLY A 204 6.89 -1.04 -1.18
N GLN A 205 7.87 -0.76 -0.30
CA GLN A 205 8.41 -1.79 0.61
C GLN A 205 8.77 -3.05 -0.20
N MET A 206 8.54 -4.24 0.33
CA MET A 206 8.68 -5.53 -0.33
C MET A 206 7.34 -6.00 -0.87
N THR A 207 6.35 -6.16 0.01
CA THR A 207 5.05 -6.78 -0.33
C THR A 207 3.89 -5.81 -0.45
N ALA A 208 4.09 -4.53 -0.08
CA ALA A 208 3.04 -3.51 -0.19
C ALA A 208 2.79 -3.13 -1.65
N GLY A 209 3.85 -2.71 -2.35
CA GLY A 209 3.81 -2.31 -3.74
C GLY A 209 3.85 -3.48 -4.74
N SER A 210 4.03 -4.71 -4.27
CA SER A 210 3.99 -5.93 -5.11
C SER A 210 2.75 -6.79 -4.88
N TYR A 211 1.80 -6.29 -4.07
CA TYR A 211 0.46 -6.87 -3.90
C TYR A 211 0.50 -8.28 -3.32
N CYS A 212 1.25 -8.51 -2.24
CA CYS A 212 1.34 -9.84 -1.64
C CYS A 212 1.54 -9.82 -0.12
N TYR A 213 1.09 -8.77 0.56
CA TYR A 213 1.17 -8.71 2.01
C TYR A 213 0.00 -9.48 2.64
N ILE A 214 0.29 -10.42 3.54
CA ILE A 214 -0.70 -11.33 4.12
C ILE A 214 -0.85 -11.14 5.64
N GLY A 215 -0.61 -9.92 6.11
CA GLY A 215 -0.62 -9.60 7.54
C GLY A 215 0.65 -10.04 8.27
N PRO A 216 0.61 -10.10 9.62
CA PRO A 216 1.79 -10.27 10.46
C PRO A 216 2.36 -11.70 10.45
N GLN A 217 1.63 -12.69 9.91
CA GLN A 217 2.01 -14.11 9.97
C GLN A 217 3.41 -14.39 9.42
N GLY A 218 3.82 -13.71 8.34
CA GLY A 218 5.15 -13.88 7.75
C GLY A 218 6.27 -13.47 8.72
N ILE A 219 6.06 -12.37 9.46
CA ILE A 219 7.02 -11.91 10.46
C ILE A 219 7.00 -12.81 11.69
N VAL A 220 5.84 -13.27 12.15
CA VAL A 220 5.76 -14.24 13.26
C VAL A 220 6.61 -15.49 12.96
N HIS A 221 6.46 -16.06 11.76
CA HIS A 221 7.26 -17.20 11.33
C HIS A 221 8.77 -16.87 11.27
N GLY A 222 9.14 -15.77 10.62
CA GLY A 222 10.55 -15.35 10.51
C GLY A 222 11.21 -15.08 11.87
N THR A 223 10.50 -14.41 12.80
CA THR A 223 10.99 -14.16 14.15
C THR A 223 11.11 -15.46 14.95
N THR A 224 10.17 -16.40 14.78
CA THR A 224 10.24 -17.74 15.41
C THR A 224 11.52 -18.46 14.98
N ILE A 225 11.79 -18.53 13.67
CA ILE A 225 13.02 -19.12 13.12
C ILE A 225 14.26 -18.42 13.67
N THR A 226 14.23 -17.09 13.77
CA THR A 226 15.35 -16.29 14.29
C THR A 226 15.64 -16.64 15.74
N VAL A 227 14.62 -16.65 16.60
CA VAL A 227 14.75 -16.95 18.03
C VAL A 227 15.24 -18.38 18.25
N MET A 228 14.67 -19.36 17.54
CA MET A 228 15.12 -20.76 17.61
C MET A 228 16.58 -20.93 17.17
N ASN A 229 17.01 -20.27 16.09
CA ASN A 229 18.39 -20.33 15.63
C ASN A 229 19.36 -19.59 16.55
N ALA A 230 18.92 -18.49 17.18
CA ALA A 230 19.70 -17.84 18.22
C ALA A 230 19.93 -18.78 19.42
N GLY A 231 18.90 -19.54 19.80
CA GLY A 231 19.01 -20.63 20.78
C GLY A 231 20.08 -21.66 20.41
N ARG A 232 19.98 -22.23 19.21
CA ARG A 232 20.95 -23.23 18.72
C ARG A 232 22.37 -22.67 18.66
N LYS A 233 22.54 -21.46 18.12
CA LYS A 233 23.86 -20.89 17.84
C LYS A 233 24.56 -20.35 19.09
N TYR A 234 23.82 -19.64 19.96
CA TYR A 234 24.42 -18.90 21.07
C TYR A 234 24.24 -19.58 22.42
N LEU A 235 23.24 -20.46 22.56
CA LEU A 235 22.96 -21.20 23.79
C LEU A 235 23.17 -22.71 23.63
N SER A 236 23.56 -23.17 22.44
CA SER A 236 23.80 -24.58 22.12
C SER A 236 22.65 -25.51 22.54
N THR A 237 21.41 -25.06 22.36
CA THR A 237 20.20 -25.80 22.73
C THR A 237 19.16 -25.76 21.62
N ASP A 238 18.48 -26.89 21.42
CA ASP A 238 17.32 -26.99 20.54
C ASP A 238 16.00 -26.62 21.24
N SER A 239 15.99 -26.60 22.58
CA SER A 239 14.85 -26.20 23.39
C SER A 239 15.12 -24.88 24.10
N LEU A 240 14.18 -23.94 23.96
CA LEU A 240 14.21 -22.66 24.67
C LEU A 240 13.31 -22.63 25.91
N ALA A 241 12.79 -23.78 26.35
CA ALA A 241 12.05 -23.89 27.59
C ALA A 241 12.87 -23.34 28.77
N GLY A 242 12.29 -22.41 29.53
CA GLY A 242 12.94 -21.73 30.65
C GLY A 242 13.99 -20.68 30.26
N LYS A 243 14.21 -20.40 28.97
CA LYS A 243 15.07 -19.30 28.51
C LYS A 243 14.28 -18.01 28.40
N VAL A 244 14.93 -16.87 28.65
CA VAL A 244 14.33 -15.54 28.56
C VAL A 244 14.81 -14.84 27.30
N PHE A 245 13.86 -14.37 26.48
CA PHE A 245 14.09 -13.53 25.32
C PHE A 245 13.64 -12.09 25.65
N LEU A 246 14.62 -11.22 25.93
CA LEU A 246 14.39 -9.80 26.18
C LEU A 246 14.59 -8.99 24.90
N THR A 247 13.61 -8.17 24.54
CA THR A 247 13.63 -7.31 23.36
C THR A 247 12.73 -6.08 23.56
N SER A 248 12.56 -5.25 22.53
CA SER A 248 11.71 -4.06 22.57
C SER A 248 10.95 -3.81 21.26
N GLY A 249 9.91 -2.98 21.36
CA GLY A 249 9.04 -2.55 20.27
C GLY A 249 7.88 -3.52 20.00
N LEU A 250 6.67 -2.99 19.94
CA LEU A 250 5.42 -3.68 19.64
C LEU A 250 4.65 -3.02 18.47
N GLY A 251 5.39 -2.44 17.51
CA GLY A 251 4.82 -1.88 16.28
C GLY A 251 4.41 -2.96 15.27
N GLY A 252 4.11 -2.57 14.03
CA GLY A 252 3.52 -3.48 13.02
C GLY A 252 4.32 -4.76 12.72
N MET A 253 5.66 -4.69 12.70
CA MET A 253 6.51 -5.89 12.55
C MET A 253 6.98 -6.44 13.90
N SER A 254 7.41 -5.56 14.81
CA SER A 254 8.00 -5.97 16.09
C SER A 254 6.98 -6.55 17.08
N GLY A 255 5.67 -6.29 16.89
CA GLY A 255 4.59 -6.94 17.64
C GLY A 255 4.55 -8.47 17.46
N ALA A 256 5.08 -8.99 16.35
CA ALA A 256 5.17 -10.43 16.10
C ALA A 256 6.08 -11.17 17.11
N GLN A 257 6.99 -10.45 17.78
CA GLN A 257 7.95 -11.01 18.74
C GLN A 257 7.27 -11.73 19.90
N ALA A 258 6.13 -11.21 20.38
CA ALA A 258 5.38 -11.83 21.48
C ALA A 258 4.90 -13.23 21.11
N LYS A 259 4.27 -13.38 19.94
CA LYS A 259 3.79 -14.68 19.46
C LYS A 259 4.96 -15.62 19.12
N ALA A 260 6.03 -15.09 18.52
CA ALA A 260 7.21 -15.88 18.19
C ALA A 260 7.91 -16.45 19.43
N ALA A 261 7.99 -15.69 20.53
CA ALA A 261 8.53 -16.17 21.80
C ALA A 261 7.73 -17.37 22.34
N VAL A 262 6.40 -17.26 22.33
CA VAL A 262 5.48 -18.35 22.74
C VAL A 262 5.66 -19.59 21.87
N ILE A 263 5.67 -19.45 20.53
CA ILE A 263 5.85 -20.58 19.61
C ILE A 263 7.22 -21.24 19.80
N SER A 264 8.26 -20.43 20.05
CA SER A 264 9.62 -20.92 20.30
C SER A 264 9.78 -21.59 21.67
N GLY A 265 8.76 -21.52 22.54
CA GLY A 265 8.77 -22.12 23.88
C GLY A 265 9.59 -21.34 24.92
N CYS A 266 9.89 -20.06 24.67
CA CYS A 266 10.66 -19.22 25.60
C CYS A 266 9.79 -18.19 26.32
N VAL A 267 10.34 -17.59 27.38
CA VAL A 267 9.71 -16.46 28.06
C VAL A 267 10.07 -15.17 27.31
N GLY A 268 9.10 -14.55 26.64
CA GLY A 268 9.28 -13.28 25.96
C GLY A 268 9.04 -12.08 26.88
N VAL A 269 10.01 -11.17 26.99
CA VAL A 269 9.86 -9.87 27.65
C VAL A 269 10.09 -8.79 26.61
N ILE A 270 9.03 -8.07 26.24
CA ILE A 270 9.07 -7.07 25.16
C ILE A 270 8.72 -5.70 25.74
N ALA A 271 9.71 -4.81 25.81
CA ALA A 271 9.49 -3.44 26.28
C ALA A 271 8.84 -2.58 25.19
N GLU A 272 7.80 -1.82 25.55
CA GLU A 272 7.14 -0.85 24.67
C GLU A 272 6.78 0.40 25.48
N VAL A 273 7.05 1.57 24.91
CA VAL A 273 6.82 2.87 25.54
C VAL A 273 5.40 3.39 25.30
N SER A 274 4.76 2.96 24.21
CA SER A 274 3.42 3.37 23.81
C SER A 274 2.37 2.36 24.26
N PHE A 275 1.52 2.77 25.20
CA PHE A 275 0.42 1.94 25.71
C PHE A 275 -0.58 1.52 24.62
N PHE A 276 -0.72 2.32 23.55
CA PHE A 276 -1.55 1.99 22.39
C PHE A 276 -1.12 0.67 21.72
N PHE A 277 0.18 0.48 21.51
CA PHE A 277 0.70 -0.74 20.88
C PHE A 277 0.61 -1.95 21.79
N VAL A 278 0.81 -1.75 23.09
CA VAL A 278 0.60 -2.81 24.10
C VAL A 278 -0.85 -3.31 24.05
N LYS A 279 -1.83 -2.40 24.08
CA LYS A 279 -3.26 -2.76 24.10
C LYS A 279 -3.73 -3.50 22.85
N ASN A 280 -3.18 -3.19 21.66
CA ASN A 280 -3.59 -3.83 20.40
C ASN A 280 -3.04 -5.26 20.22
N ILE A 281 -2.11 -5.71 21.07
CA ILE A 281 -1.53 -7.06 21.02
C ILE A 281 -2.21 -8.01 22.01
N TYR A 282 -2.79 -7.48 23.08
CA TYR A 282 -3.62 -8.22 24.03
C TYR A 282 -5.04 -8.43 23.50
#